data_AF-A0A6G0Y4M2-F1
#
_entry.id   AF-A0A6G0Y4M2-F1
#
_cell.length_a   1.000
_cell.length_b   1.000
_cell.length_c   1.000
_cell.angle_alpha   90.00
_cell.angle_beta   90.00
_cell.angle_gamma   90.00
#
_symmetry.space_group_name_H-M   'P 1'
#
loop_
_entity.id
_entity.type
_entity.pdbx_description
1 polymer ?
#
loop_
_entity_poly.entity_id
_entity_poly.type
_entity_poly.pdbx_seq_one_letter_code
_entity_poly.pdbx_strand_id
1 'polypeptide(L)' 'MDFKKAIIQVAITRIGDHLIIQGCFYHLCQSSHMKLQELRLKNKYDNDNNFSHYCSMVDSLAFSPLHKVIEGMGATQWRI' A
#
# COMPACT_ATOMS: atom_id res chain seq x y z
N MET A 1 3.65 -10.13 17.94
CA MET A 1 3.83 -8.68 18.14
C MET A 1 4.50 -8.14 16.89
N ASP A 2 3.85 -7.23 16.16
CA ASP A 2 4.43 -6.61 14.97
C ASP A 2 5.49 -5.59 15.42
N PHE A 3 6.75 -5.88 15.16
CA PHE A 3 7.89 -5.04 15.54
C PHE A 3 7.72 -3.59 15.06
N LYS A 4 7.10 -3.38 13.89
CA LYS A 4 6.82 -2.03 13.37
C LYS A 4 5.80 -1.29 14.23
N LYS A 5 4.73 -1.97 14.66
CA LYS A 5 3.72 -1.37 15.56
C LYS A 5 4.31 -1.02 16.92
N ALA A 6 5.20 -1.86 17.46
CA ALA A 6 5.87 -1.58 18.72
C ALA A 6 6.75 -0.33 18.62
N ILE A 7 7.53 -0.19 17.54
CA ILE A 7 8.35 1.00 17.30
C ILE A 7 7.49 2.24 17.09
N ILE A 8 6.45 2.16 16.26
CA ILE A 8 5.50 3.28 16.05
C ILE A 8 4.91 3.73 17.38
N GLN A 9 4.46 2.79 18.20
CA GLN A 9 3.86 3.10 19.49
C GLN A 9 4.87 3.82 20.38
N VAL A 10 6.08 3.27 20.56
CA VAL A 10 7.14 3.89 21.39
C VAL A 10 7.52 5.28 20.88
N ALA A 11 7.65 5.45 19.57
CA ALA A 11 8.00 6.71 18.96
C ALA A 11 6.92 7.78 19.20
N ILE A 12 5.64 7.41 19.07
CA ILE A 12 4.51 8.28 19.43
C ILE A 12 4.54 8.63 20.91
N THR A 13 4.72 7.66 21.82
CA THR A 13 4.69 7.93 23.27
C THR A 13 5.87 8.75 23.78
N ARG A 14 7.02 8.73 23.08
CA ARG A 14 8.26 9.40 23.53
C ARG A 14 8.54 10.72 22.83
N ILE A 15 8.21 10.85 21.55
CA ILE A 15 8.50 12.04 20.73
C ILE A 15 7.24 12.90 20.56
N GLY A 16 6.04 12.31 20.63
CA GLY A 16 4.78 13.04 20.57
C GLY A 16 4.57 13.74 19.21
N ASP A 17 3.94 14.91 19.25
CA ASP A 17 3.44 15.64 18.08
C ASP A 17 4.53 16.18 17.14
N HIS A 18 5.80 16.11 17.55
CA HIS A 18 6.94 16.50 16.70
C HIS A 18 7.38 15.39 15.73
N LEU A 19 6.81 14.19 15.85
CA LEU A 19 7.15 13.05 15.02
C LEU A 19 6.19 12.94 13.83
N ILE A 20 6.75 12.97 12.62
CA ILE A 20 6.01 12.61 11.40
C ILE A 20 6.38 11.17 11.03
N ILE A 21 5.44 10.25 11.18
CA ILE A 21 5.59 8.86 10.73
C ILE A 21 5.03 8.75 9.32
N GLN A 22 5.88 8.49 8.34
CA GLN A 22 5.47 8.23 6.97
C GLN A 22 5.65 6.76 6.63
N GLY A 23 4.60 6.14 6.07
CA GLY A 23 4.69 4.81 5.48
C GLY A 23 5.63 4.85 4.27
N CYS A 24 6.47 3.83 4.13
CA CYS A 24 7.33 3.67 2.96
C CYS A 24 6.56 2.95 1.84
N PHE A 25 6.46 3.56 0.67
CA PHE A 25 5.74 3.00 -0.48
C PHE A 25 6.25 1.61 -0.88
N TYR A 26 7.57 1.39 -0.85
CA TYR A 26 8.15 0.06 -1.09
C TYR A 26 7.58 -1.01 -0.15
N HIS A 27 7.46 -0.69 1.15
CA HIS A 27 6.91 -1.63 2.13
C HIS A 27 5.40 -1.85 1.96
N LEU A 28 4.67 -0.86 1.43
CA LEU A 28 3.28 -1.04 1.03
C LEU A 28 3.18 -2.06 -0.12
N CYS A 29 3.91 -1.84 -1.22
CA CYS A 29 3.92 -2.77 -2.35
C CYS A 29 4.37 -4.18 -1.94
N GLN A 30 5.37 -4.30 -1.07
CA GLN A 30 5.80 -5.59 -0.52
C GLN A 30 4.66 -6.27 0.25
N SER A 31 3.93 -5.53 1.10
CA SER A 31 2.78 -6.06 1.84
C SER A 31 1.66 -6.51 0.90
N SER A 32 1.34 -5.72 -0.12
CA SER A 32 0.36 -6.08 -1.16
C SER A 32 0.78 -7.34 -1.91
N HIS A 33 2.06 -7.47 -2.27
CA HIS A 33 2.59 -8.67 -2.91
C HIS A 33 2.50 -9.92 -2.01
N MET A 34 2.78 -9.80 -0.71
CA MET A 34 2.56 -10.91 0.24
C MET A 34 1.07 -11.27 0.30
N LYS A 35 0.17 -10.28 0.29
CA LYS A 35 -1.26 -10.54 0.30
C LYS A 35 -1.73 -11.29 -0.94
N LEU A 36 -1.20 -10.93 -2.11
CA LEU A 36 -1.48 -11.65 -3.36
C LEU A 36 -1.01 -13.11 -3.31
N GLN A 37 0.11 -13.38 -2.64
CA GLN A 37 0.59 -14.76 -2.42
C GLN A 37 -0.34 -15.54 -1.50
N GLU A 38 -0.78 -14.97 -0.39
CA GLU A 38 -1.76 -15.59 0.52
C GLU A 38 -3.07 -15.95 -0.21
N LEU A 39 -3.50 -15.07 -1.11
CA LEU A 39 -4.71 -15.27 -1.93
C LEU A 39 -4.51 -16.22 -3.12
N ARG A 40 -3.31 -16.79 -3.29
CA ARG A 40 -2.93 -17.64 -4.43
C ARG A 40 -3.07 -16.92 -5.79
N LEU A 41 -2.96 -15.59 -5.79
CA LEU A 41 -3.03 -14.74 -6.99
C LEU A 41 -1.67 -14.44 -7.59
N LYS A 42 -0.56 -14.90 -6.97
CA LYS A 42 0.81 -14.64 -7.45
C LYS A 42 1.00 -15.03 -8.91
N ASN A 43 0.54 -16.22 -9.32
CA ASN A 43 0.70 -16.67 -10.71
C ASN A 43 -0.04 -15.74 -11.69
N LYS A 44 -1.24 -15.26 -11.34
CA LYS A 44 -1.96 -14.27 -12.14
C LYS A 44 -1.20 -12.94 -12.18
N TYR A 45 -0.72 -12.46 -11.04
CA TYR A 45 0.09 -11.24 -10.96
C TYR A 45 1.35 -11.29 -11.83
N ASP A 46 2.06 -12.42 -11.86
CA ASP A 46 3.30 -12.56 -12.63
C ASP A 46 3.06 -12.71 -14.15
N ASN A 47 1.88 -13.17 -14.58
CA ASN A 47 1.61 -13.55 -15.97
C ASN A 47 0.52 -12.72 -16.68
N ASP A 48 -0.23 -11.90 -15.94
CA ASP A 48 -1.26 -11.00 -16.48
C ASP A 48 -0.87 -9.55 -16.21
N ASN A 49 -0.33 -8.88 -17.23
CA ASN A 49 0.11 -7.49 -17.14
C ASN A 49 -1.03 -6.53 -16.76
N ASN A 50 -2.27 -6.80 -17.19
CA ASN A 50 -3.41 -5.94 -16.83
C ASN A 50 -3.74 -6.09 -15.35
N PHE A 51 -3.69 -7.32 -14.84
CA PHE A 51 -3.90 -7.57 -13.43
C PHE A 51 -2.78 -7.00 -12.55
N SER A 52 -1.52 -7.14 -12.98
CA SER A 52 -0.36 -6.54 -12.30
C SER A 52 -0.43 -5.00 -12.28
N HIS A 53 -0.82 -4.40 -13.40
CA HIS A 53 -1.04 -2.96 -13.49
C HIS A 53 -2.18 -2.50 -12.55
N TYR A 54 -3.29 -3.23 -12.52
CA TYR A 54 -4.39 -2.97 -11.60
C TYR A 54 -3.94 -3.04 -10.12
N CYS A 55 -3.16 -4.05 -9.74
CA CYS A 55 -2.60 -4.13 -8.38
C CYS A 55 -1.69 -2.94 -8.06
N SER A 56 -0.89 -2.47 -9.03
CA SER A 56 -0.03 -1.29 -8.87
C SER A 56 -0.85 0.00 -8.71
N MET A 57 -2.00 0.10 -9.40
CA MET A 57 -2.93 1.21 -9.22
C MET A 57 -3.51 1.25 -7.82
N VAL A 58 -3.87 0.08 -7.26
CA VAL A 58 -4.35 -0.02 -5.87
C VAL A 58 -3.31 0.50 -4.88
N ASP A 59 -2.04 0.11 -5.02
CA ASP A 59 -0.97 0.63 -4.16
C ASP A 59 -0.79 2.14 -4.32
N SER A 60 -0.91 2.66 -5.55
CA SER A 60 -0.79 4.08 -5.86
C SER A 60 -1.89 4.95 -5.21
N LEU A 61 -3.03 4.36 -4.82
CA LEU A 61 -4.06 5.08 -4.07
C LEU A 61 -3.59 5.60 -2.72
N ALA A 62 -2.46 5.09 -2.18
CA ALA A 62 -1.83 5.64 -0.98
C ALA A 62 -1.41 7.11 -1.12
N PHE A 63 -1.23 7.60 -2.36
CA PHE A 63 -0.94 9.00 -2.67
C PHE A 63 -2.19 9.83 -2.99
N SER A 64 -3.36 9.20 -3.05
CA SER A 64 -4.61 9.88 -3.36
C SER A 64 -5.20 10.52 -2.10
N PRO A 65 -5.70 11.76 -2.16
CA PRO A 65 -6.51 12.33 -1.10
C PRO A 65 -7.70 11.41 -0.78
N LEU A 66 -8.07 11.27 0.50
CA LEU A 66 -9.14 10.35 0.95
C LEU A 66 -10.45 10.50 0.15
N HIS A 67 -10.85 11.72 -0.19
CA HIS A 67 -12.08 12.00 -0.95
C HIS A 67 -12.00 11.57 -2.43
N LYS A 68 -10.81 11.29 -2.96
CA LYS A 68 -10.57 10.82 -4.34
C LYS A 68 -10.29 9.32 -4.43
N VAL A 69 -10.21 8.60 -3.30
CA VAL A 69 -9.92 7.16 -3.30
C VAL A 69 -10.99 6.38 -4.06
N ILE A 70 -12.28 6.69 -3.82
CA ILE A 70 -13.40 6.02 -4.50
C ILE A 70 -13.39 6.25 -6.01
N GLU A 71 -13.18 7.50 -6.43
CA GLU A 71 -13.01 7.85 -7.84
C GLU A 71 -11.83 7.08 -8.45
N GLY A 72 -10.71 7.04 -7.73
CA GLY A 72 -9.51 6.37 -8.17
C GLY A 72 -9.63 4.85 -8.30
N MET A 73 -10.45 4.20 -7.47
CA MET A 73 -10.75 2.77 -7.58
C MET A 73 -11.54 2.42 -8.85
N GLY A 74 -12.36 3.36 -9.35
CA GLY A 74 -13.14 3.18 -10.57
C GLY A 74 -12.40 3.55 -11.85
N ALA A 75 -11.23 4.21 -11.75
CA ALA A 75 -10.46 4.64 -12.90
C ALA A 75 -9.78 3.45 -13.59
N THR A 76 -10.08 3.24 -14.87
CA THR A 76 -9.52 2.16 -15.70
C THR A 76 -8.21 2.54 -16.41
N GLN A 77 -7.75 3.77 -16.23
CA GLN A 77 -6.54 4.27 -16.89
C GLN A 77 -5.81 5.28 -16.01
N TRP A 78 -4.68 4.85 -15.44
CA TRP A 78 -3.75 5.74 -14.76
C TRP A 78 -2.52 5.92 -15.64
N ARG A 79 -2.27 7.17 -16.08
CA ARG A 79 -0.95 7.56 -16.57
C ARG A 79 -0.12 7.90 -15.33
N ILE A 80 0.70 6.96 -14.90
CA ILE A 80 1.80 7.24 -13.96
C ILE A 80 2.87 8.00 -14.74
#